data_AF-A0A1W0E7I5-F1
#
_entry.id   AF-A0A1W0E7I5-F1
#
_cell.length_a   1.000
_cell.length_b   1.000
_cell.length_c   1.000
_cell.angle_alpha   90.00
_cell.angle_beta   90.00
_cell.angle_gamma   90.00
#
_symmetry.space_group_name_H-M   'P 1'
#
loop_
_entity.id
_entity.type
_entity.pdbx_description
1 polymer ?
#
loop_
_entity_poly.entity_id
_entity_poly.type
_entity_poly.pdbx_seq_one_letter_code
_entity_poly.pdbx_strand_id
1 'polypeptide(L)'
;MLISPIKGYKCIKIRYGNIANVNGNDIERKSGLTHEWMLFVVAPVGFIKSVTFKLHESFLNNTITVTRDNININNTLSNTNNTNNNTLSNTNNINNSKDMFDEFTLKQKGWGEFTVQLKITLFNNDKLTTSHYLQLHENKKVDVINSTLISEKVDTVFYKGKYTPANILNTKYANEQDEYKRIDKCIDYVLDQIDKYL
;
A
#
# COMPACT_ATOMS: atom_id res chain seq x y z
N MET A 1 16.04 12.88 -9.18
CA MET A 1 15.12 12.46 -10.27
C MET A 1 15.77 11.26 -10.96
N LEU A 2 15.14 10.09 -10.94
CA LEU A 2 15.69 8.93 -11.67
C LEU A 2 15.54 9.19 -13.17
N ILE A 3 16.63 9.05 -13.93
CA ILE A 3 16.63 9.24 -15.38
C ILE A 3 16.51 7.85 -16.00
N SER A 4 15.49 7.65 -16.82
CA SER A 4 15.34 6.41 -17.58
C SER A 4 16.39 6.37 -18.70
N PRO A 5 17.17 5.28 -18.85
CA PRO A 5 18.07 5.10 -19.99
C PRO A 5 17.28 4.86 -21.29
N ILE A 6 15.98 4.56 -21.20
CA ILE A 6 15.10 4.29 -22.33
C ILE A 6 14.33 5.57 -22.67
N LYS A 7 14.50 6.03 -23.92
CA LYS A 7 13.83 7.23 -24.44
C LYS A 7 12.31 7.07 -24.36
N GLY A 8 11.63 8.07 -23.78
CA GLY A 8 10.16 8.09 -23.64
C GLY A 8 9.62 7.27 -22.47
N TYR A 9 10.47 6.63 -21.68
CA TYR A 9 10.08 5.96 -20.43
C TYR A 9 10.45 6.83 -19.23
N LYS A 10 9.69 6.66 -18.16
CA LYS A 10 10.01 7.14 -16.82
C LYS A 10 10.36 5.93 -15.95
N CYS A 11 11.00 6.16 -14.82
CA CYS A 11 11.31 5.08 -13.90
C CYS A 11 10.97 5.46 -12.45
N ILE A 12 10.62 4.45 -11.67
CA ILE A 12 10.26 4.57 -10.26
C ILE A 12 10.78 3.36 -9.51
N LYS A 13 11.13 3.53 -8.24
CA LYS A 13 11.55 2.43 -7.39
C LYS A 13 10.34 1.81 -6.70
N ILE A 14 10.30 0.49 -6.69
CA ILE A 14 9.38 -0.30 -5.87
C ILE A 14 10.20 -1.19 -4.94
N ARG A 15 9.61 -1.57 -3.81
CA ARG A 15 10.20 -2.56 -2.89
C ARG A 15 9.25 -3.71 -2.74
N TYR A 16 9.75 -4.93 -2.69
CA TYR A 16 8.93 -6.09 -2.41
C TYR A 16 9.74 -7.14 -1.68
N GLY A 17 9.06 -8.00 -0.95
CA GLY A 17 9.74 -8.99 -0.14
C GLY A 17 8.82 -9.71 0.81
N ASN A 18 9.43 -10.28 1.84
CA ASN A 18 8.70 -10.87 2.94
C ASN A 18 9.32 -10.55 4.30
N ILE A 19 8.46 -10.57 5.31
CA ILE A 19 8.82 -10.60 6.73
C ILE A 19 8.36 -11.96 7.26
N ALA A 20 9.17 -12.63 8.09
CA ALA A 20 8.81 -13.90 8.71
C ALA A 20 9.18 -13.91 10.19
N ASN A 21 8.31 -14.51 11.00
CA ASN A 21 8.52 -14.73 12.43
C ASN A 21 8.20 -16.19 12.75
N VAL A 22 8.86 -16.73 13.77
CA VAL A 22 8.44 -18.00 14.37
C VAL A 22 7.01 -17.81 14.91
N ASN A 23 6.14 -18.77 14.62
CA ASN A 23 4.76 -18.72 15.08
C ASN A 23 4.71 -18.78 16.62
N GLY A 24 4.09 -17.79 17.25
CA GLY A 24 3.98 -17.72 18.71
C GLY A 24 3.03 -18.76 19.31
N ASN A 25 2.21 -19.43 18.51
CA ASN A 25 1.27 -20.45 18.99
C ASN A 25 1.90 -21.85 18.95
N ASP A 26 2.20 -22.41 20.12
CA ASP A 26 2.80 -23.73 20.29
C ASP A 26 1.98 -24.88 19.69
N ILE A 27 0.66 -24.79 19.74
CA ILE A 27 -0.24 -25.82 19.22
C ILE A 27 -0.11 -25.87 17.70
N GLU A 28 -0.16 -24.71 17.06
CA GLU A 28 -0.02 -24.58 15.61
C GLU A 28 1.39 -24.94 15.13
N ARG A 29 2.44 -24.61 15.92
CA ARG A 29 3.80 -25.06 15.61
C ARG A 29 3.90 -26.58 15.59
N LYS A 30 3.30 -27.25 16.59
CA LYS A 30 3.28 -28.72 16.66
C LYS A 30 2.48 -29.37 15.52
N SER A 31 1.50 -28.68 14.94
CA SER A 31 0.77 -29.15 13.75
C SER A 31 1.50 -28.86 12.43
N GLY A 32 2.66 -28.20 12.46
CA GLY A 32 3.49 -27.93 11.28
C GLY A 32 3.43 -26.49 10.78
N LEU A 33 2.68 -25.59 11.41
CA LEU A 33 2.70 -24.15 11.07
C LEU A 33 3.79 -23.44 11.87
N THR A 34 5.04 -23.63 11.44
CA THR A 34 6.21 -23.19 12.20
C THR A 34 6.44 -21.68 12.16
N HIS A 35 6.05 -21.01 11.07
CA HIS A 35 6.23 -19.58 10.88
C HIS A 35 4.92 -18.86 10.51
N GLU A 36 4.82 -17.61 10.94
CA GLU A 36 3.93 -16.62 10.38
C GLU A 36 4.75 -15.69 9.47
N TRP A 37 4.28 -15.46 8.26
CA TRP A 37 4.99 -14.65 7.28
C TRP A 37 4.05 -13.69 6.56
N MET A 38 4.62 -12.57 6.13
CA MET A 38 3.93 -11.50 5.43
C MET A 38 4.69 -11.15 4.17
N LEU A 39 4.08 -11.33 3.01
CA LEU A 39 4.56 -10.76 1.76
C LEU A 39 4.14 -9.30 1.67
N PHE A 40 4.99 -8.47 1.07
CA PHE A 40 4.67 -7.07 0.84
C PHE A 40 5.17 -6.59 -0.52
N VAL A 41 4.44 -5.63 -1.09
CA VAL A 41 4.87 -4.79 -2.22
C VAL A 41 4.57 -3.34 -1.87
N VAL A 42 5.60 -2.50 -1.92
CA VAL A 42 5.54 -1.07 -1.58
C VAL A 42 5.89 -0.25 -2.81
N ALA A 43 5.02 0.71 -3.14
CA ALA A 43 5.25 1.65 -4.23
C ALA A 43 4.63 3.02 -3.92
N PRO A 44 5.02 4.09 -4.64
CA PRO A 44 4.42 5.40 -4.45
C PRO A 44 2.91 5.42 -4.65
N VAL A 45 2.23 6.27 -3.88
CA VAL A 45 0.77 6.33 -3.77
C VAL A 45 0.08 6.50 -5.13
N GLY A 46 -0.77 5.54 -5.51
CA GLY A 46 -1.53 5.55 -6.76
C GLY A 46 -0.79 4.92 -7.94
N PHE A 47 0.45 4.44 -7.76
CA PHE A 47 1.23 3.85 -8.84
C PHE A 47 0.78 2.43 -9.20
N ILE A 48 0.38 1.64 -8.20
CA ILE A 48 -0.10 0.26 -8.36
C ILE A 48 -1.62 0.24 -8.14
N LYS A 49 -2.34 -0.44 -9.05
CA LYS A 49 -3.78 -0.72 -8.93
C LYS A 49 -4.04 -1.97 -8.10
N SER A 50 -3.30 -3.04 -8.39
CA SER A 50 -3.44 -4.32 -7.69
C SER A 50 -2.18 -5.16 -7.78
N VAL A 51 -2.03 -6.05 -6.80
CA VAL A 51 -0.98 -7.07 -6.76
C VAL A 51 -1.64 -8.43 -6.59
N THR A 52 -1.35 -9.35 -7.50
CA THR A 52 -1.73 -10.76 -7.37
C THR A 52 -0.50 -11.55 -6.91
N PHE A 53 -0.63 -12.18 -5.74
CA PHE A 53 0.32 -13.12 -5.17
C PHE A 53 -0.08 -14.53 -5.59
N LYS A 54 0.79 -15.22 -6.35
CA LYS A 54 0.63 -16.65 -6.65
C LYS A 54 1.55 -17.46 -5.74
N LEU A 55 0.96 -18.13 -4.78
CA LEU A 55 1.57 -19.02 -3.80
C LEU A 55 1.77 -20.43 -4.37
N HIS A 56 2.41 -21.29 -3.56
CA HIS A 56 2.56 -22.72 -3.86
C HIS A 56 1.20 -23.44 -3.93
N GLU A 57 1.13 -24.54 -4.68
CA GLU A 57 -0.12 -25.29 -4.93
C GLU A 57 -0.72 -25.96 -3.69
N SER A 58 0.07 -26.11 -2.62
CA SER A 58 -0.40 -26.62 -1.33
C SER A 58 -1.36 -25.66 -0.59
N PHE A 59 -1.46 -24.39 -1.02
CA PHE A 59 -2.40 -23.44 -0.44
C PHE A 59 -3.77 -23.58 -1.11
N LEU A 60 -4.83 -23.71 -0.31
CA LEU A 60 -6.21 -23.83 -0.79
C LEU A 60 -6.57 -22.70 -1.77
N ASN A 61 -6.21 -21.46 -1.41
CA ASN A 61 -6.27 -20.30 -2.29
C ASN A 61 -4.84 -19.87 -2.64
N ASN A 62 -4.27 -20.52 -3.66
CA ASN A 62 -2.91 -20.23 -4.10
C ASN A 62 -2.77 -18.94 -4.92
N THR A 63 -3.86 -18.26 -5.27
CA THR A 63 -3.83 -17.01 -6.04
C THR A 63 -4.68 -15.98 -5.32
N ILE A 64 -4.04 -14.96 -4.76
CA ILE A 64 -4.69 -13.93 -3.95
C ILE A 64 -4.39 -12.57 -4.56
N THR A 65 -5.43 -11.77 -4.80
CA THR A 65 -5.28 -10.42 -5.36
C THR A 65 -5.64 -9.37 -4.32
N VAL A 66 -4.70 -8.47 -4.06
CA VAL A 66 -4.88 -7.30 -3.21
C VAL A 66 -5.03 -6.08 -4.11
N THR A 67 -6.17 -5.42 -4.04
CA THR A 67 -6.42 -4.15 -4.75
C THR A 67 -6.11 -2.97 -3.84
N ARG A 68 -5.89 -1.81 -4.46
CA ARG A 68 -5.73 -0.55 -3.73
C ARG A 68 -6.90 -0.27 -2.77
N ASP A 69 -8.12 -0.55 -3.21
CA ASP A 69 -9.32 -0.26 -2.41
C ASP A 69 -9.34 -1.08 -1.11
N ASN A 70 -8.87 -2.33 -1.16
CA ASN A 70 -8.73 -3.19 0.02
C ASN A 70 -7.73 -2.63 1.05
N ILE A 71 -6.68 -1.94 0.60
CA ILE A 71 -5.70 -1.30 1.50
C ILE A 71 -6.34 -0.13 2.24
N ASN A 72 -7.10 0.71 1.53
CA ASN A 72 -7.74 1.89 2.12
C ASN A 72 -8.73 1.50 3.22
N ILE A 73 -9.46 0.39 3.05
CA ILE A 73 -10.37 -0.18 4.05
C ILE A 73 -9.60 -0.60 5.30
N ASN A 74 -8.51 -1.35 5.16
CA ASN A 74 -7.71 -1.79 6.32
C ASN A 74 -7.07 -0.61 7.09
N ASN A 75 -6.69 0.46 6.39
CA ASN A 75 -6.18 1.68 7.02
C ASN A 75 -7.26 2.48 7.75
N THR A 76 -8.51 2.46 7.27
CA THR A 76 -9.64 3.10 7.97
C THR A 76 -10.06 2.30 9.20
N LEU A 77 -10.14 0.97 9.13
CA LEU A 77 -10.49 0.12 10.29
C LEU A 77 -9.43 0.09 11.39
N SER A 78 -8.15 0.25 11.05
CA SER A 78 -7.07 0.31 12.06
C SER A 78 -7.04 1.63 12.83
N ASN A 79 -7.63 2.71 12.31
CA ASN A 79 -7.75 4.00 13.00
C ASN A 79 -9.00 4.13 13.88
N THR A 80 -10.05 3.34 13.67
CA THR A 80 -11.31 3.42 14.45
C THR A 80 -11.29 2.67 15.79
N ASN A 81 -10.28 1.85 16.06
CA ASN A 81 -10.16 1.12 17.34
C ASN A 81 -9.49 1.94 18.46
N ASN A 82 -9.38 3.26 18.31
CA ASN A 82 -8.76 4.14 19.31
C ASN A 82 -9.53 5.46 19.45
N THR A 83 -10.80 5.42 19.87
CA THR A 83 -11.45 6.59 20.50
C THR A 83 -12.62 6.17 21.38
N ASN A 84 -12.32 5.77 22.61
CA ASN A 84 -13.20 6.14 23.72
C ASN A 84 -12.51 7.31 24.43
N ASN A 85 -13.19 8.46 24.37
CA ASN A 85 -13.12 9.64 25.25
C ASN A 85 -12.90 10.97 24.50
N ASN A 86 -13.95 11.79 24.58
CA ASN A 86 -13.99 13.23 24.28
C ASN A 86 -12.72 13.97 24.68
N THR A 87 -12.17 14.78 23.78
CA THR A 87 -11.92 16.24 23.96
C THR A 87 -11.40 16.79 22.62
N LEU A 88 -12.11 17.80 22.11
CA LEU A 88 -11.71 18.61 20.96
C LEU A 88 -10.41 19.38 21.30
N SER A 89 -9.27 18.93 20.78
CA SER A 89 -8.07 19.75 20.70
C SER A 89 -7.26 19.44 19.44
N ASN A 90 -6.89 20.53 18.80
CA ASN A 90 -6.11 20.67 17.60
C ASN A 90 -4.67 20.19 17.86
N THR A 91 -4.22 19.15 17.16
CA THR A 91 -2.79 18.80 17.08
C THR A 91 -2.43 18.35 15.66
N ASN A 92 -1.80 19.27 14.94
CA ASN A 92 -0.95 18.98 13.79
C ASN A 92 0.28 18.15 14.22
N ASN A 93 0.75 17.31 13.29
CA ASN A 93 2.02 16.57 13.27
C ASN A 93 2.16 15.45 14.31
N ILE A 94 1.98 14.18 13.88
CA ILE A 94 3.05 13.22 13.49
C ILE A 94 2.36 12.07 12.74
N ASN A 95 2.43 11.98 11.40
CA ASN A 95 2.17 10.74 10.60
C ASN A 95 2.61 10.84 9.11
N ASN A 96 3.51 11.76 8.75
CA ASN A 96 3.76 12.18 7.35
C ASN A 96 4.58 11.20 6.46
N SER A 97 4.71 9.91 6.79
CA SER A 97 5.44 8.94 5.95
C SER A 97 4.55 7.86 5.33
N LYS A 98 3.40 7.56 5.94
CA LYS A 98 2.48 6.51 5.45
C LYS A 98 1.61 6.99 4.28
N ASP A 99 1.45 8.31 4.14
CA ASP A 99 0.64 8.92 3.07
C ASP A 99 1.35 9.03 1.71
N MET A 100 2.63 8.63 1.61
CA MET A 100 3.38 8.73 0.35
C MET A 100 3.49 7.40 -0.41
N PHE A 101 3.17 6.28 0.22
CA PHE A 101 3.36 4.95 -0.34
C PHE A 101 2.15 4.05 -0.08
N ASP A 102 1.80 3.23 -1.07
CA ASP A 102 0.88 2.12 -0.85
C ASP A 102 1.66 0.87 -0.50
N GLU A 103 1.12 0.11 0.44
CA GLU A 103 1.66 -1.16 0.88
C GLU A 103 0.63 -2.27 0.66
N PHE A 104 0.92 -3.16 -0.29
CA PHE A 104 0.11 -4.34 -0.60
C PHE A 104 0.68 -5.52 0.20
N THR A 105 -0.02 -5.93 1.26
CA THR A 105 0.45 -7.02 2.14
C THR A 105 -0.42 -8.27 2.04
N LEU A 106 0.20 -9.44 2.22
CA LEU A 106 -0.48 -10.73 2.37
C LEU A 106 0.16 -11.51 3.54
N LYS A 107 -0.61 -11.77 4.60
CA LYS A 107 -0.18 -12.54 5.77
C LYS A 107 -0.69 -13.98 5.68
N GLN A 108 0.17 -14.94 5.98
CA GLN A 108 -0.12 -16.37 5.98
C GLN A 108 0.77 -17.10 7.00
N LYS A 109 0.46 -18.37 7.27
CA LYS A 109 1.29 -19.28 8.08
C LYS A 109 1.80 -20.44 7.25
N GLY A 110 2.96 -20.99 7.60
CA GLY A 110 3.54 -22.14 6.92
C GLY A 110 4.92 -22.52 7.43
N TRP A 111 5.49 -23.57 6.83
CA TRP A 111 6.81 -24.10 7.20
C TRP A 111 7.84 -24.11 6.06
N GLY A 112 7.37 -24.04 4.81
CA GLY A 112 8.21 -24.20 3.63
C GLY A 112 8.59 -22.85 3.01
N GLU A 113 9.80 -22.81 2.48
CA GLU A 113 10.31 -21.73 1.62
C GLU A 113 10.01 -22.06 0.15
N PHE A 114 9.54 -21.08 -0.62
CA PHE A 114 9.15 -21.30 -2.01
C PHE A 114 9.17 -20.01 -2.82
N THR A 115 9.16 -20.14 -4.15
CA THR A 115 9.07 -18.97 -5.04
C THR A 115 7.61 -18.54 -5.19
N VAL A 116 7.33 -17.30 -4.82
CA VAL A 116 6.05 -16.62 -5.03
C VAL A 116 6.12 -15.83 -6.33
N GLN A 117 5.12 -15.95 -7.20
CA GLN A 117 5.00 -15.05 -8.36
C GLN A 117 4.17 -13.82 -7.98
N LEU A 118 4.70 -12.64 -8.29
CA LEU A 118 4.06 -11.35 -8.07
C LEU A 118 3.62 -10.80 -9.43
N LYS A 119 2.30 -10.67 -9.65
CA LYS A 119 1.75 -10.00 -10.83
C LYS A 119 1.19 -8.65 -10.39
N ILE A 120 1.86 -7.58 -10.78
CA ILE A 120 1.57 -6.20 -10.39
C ILE A 120 0.88 -5.51 -11.57
N THR A 121 -0.32 -4.97 -11.33
CA THR A 121 -1.03 -4.13 -12.30
C THR A 121 -0.81 -2.67 -11.96
N LEU A 122 -0.22 -1.91 -12.89
CA LEU A 122 0.14 -0.50 -12.72
C LEU A 122 -1.05 0.43 -12.96
N PHE A 123 -0.87 1.72 -12.64
CA PHE A 123 -1.87 2.79 -12.83
C PHE A 123 -2.40 2.91 -14.28
N ASN A 124 -1.58 2.56 -15.26
CA ASN A 124 -1.90 2.60 -16.70
C ASN A 124 -2.40 1.25 -17.24
N ASN A 125 -2.73 0.28 -16.37
CA ASN A 125 -3.13 -1.09 -16.70
C ASN A 125 -2.02 -1.98 -17.26
N ASP A 126 -0.77 -1.49 -17.35
CA ASP A 126 0.36 -2.34 -17.68
C ASP A 126 0.56 -3.39 -16.57
N LYS A 127 1.01 -4.57 -16.97
CA LYS A 127 1.26 -5.69 -16.07
C LYS A 127 2.75 -5.96 -15.97
N LEU A 128 3.26 -5.93 -14.75
CA LEU A 128 4.63 -6.30 -14.41
C LEU A 128 4.58 -7.65 -13.68
N THR A 129 5.40 -8.60 -14.10
CA THR A 129 5.55 -9.89 -13.40
C THR A 129 6.96 -9.99 -12.85
N THR A 130 7.08 -10.27 -11.56
CA THR A 130 8.35 -10.57 -10.89
C THR A 130 8.15 -11.76 -9.96
N SER A 131 9.24 -12.29 -9.41
CA SER A 131 9.20 -13.38 -8.44
C SER A 131 10.03 -13.06 -7.20
N HIS A 132 9.57 -13.57 -6.07
CA HIS A 132 10.26 -13.46 -4.79
C HIS A 132 10.39 -14.84 -4.15
N TYR A 133 11.57 -15.15 -3.63
CA TYR A 133 11.77 -16.39 -2.87
C TYR A 133 11.41 -16.11 -1.41
N LEU A 134 10.31 -16.71 -0.94
CA LEU A 134 9.86 -16.60 0.44
C LEU A 134 10.89 -17.29 1.34
N GLN A 135 11.59 -16.49 2.13
CA GLN A 135 12.59 -16.97 3.09
C GLN A 135 11.98 -16.96 4.50
N LEU A 136 12.18 -18.02 5.26
CA LEU A 136 11.66 -18.16 6.63
C LEU A 136 12.79 -18.22 7.67
N HIS A 137 13.95 -18.77 7.28
CA HIS A 137 15.07 -18.96 8.19
C HIS A 137 16.23 -18.00 7.87
N GLU A 138 16.90 -17.52 8.92
CA GLU A 138 18.14 -16.77 8.75
C GLU A 138 19.29 -17.69 8.30
N ASN A 139 20.09 -17.21 7.35
CA ASN A 139 21.30 -17.91 6.89
C ASN A 139 22.47 -17.80 7.90
N LYS A 140 22.29 -17.07 9.00
CA LYS A 140 23.31 -16.86 10.02
C LYS A 140 22.80 -17.42 11.34
N LYS A 141 23.66 -18.17 12.05
CA LYS A 141 23.42 -18.58 13.44
C LYS A 141 23.49 -17.33 14.33
N VAL A 142 22.43 -16.55 14.37
CA VAL A 142 22.29 -15.46 15.34
C VAL A 142 21.29 -15.95 16.36
N ASP A 143 21.82 -16.37 17.52
CA ASP A 143 21.07 -16.88 18.66
C ASP A 143 20.26 -15.75 19.33
N VAL A 144 19.28 -15.19 18.63
CA VAL A 144 18.32 -14.25 19.19
C VAL A 144 16.93 -14.86 19.04
N ILE A 145 16.37 -15.23 20.20
CA ILE A 145 15.12 -15.99 20.39
C ILE A 145 13.86 -15.29 19.82
N ASN A 146 14.00 -14.09 19.21
CA ASN A 146 12.94 -13.33 18.55
C ASN A 146 13.42 -12.74 17.21
N SER A 147 14.04 -13.55 16.35
CA SER A 147 14.56 -13.10 15.05
C SER A 147 13.41 -12.90 14.05
N THR A 148 12.97 -11.65 13.87
CA THR A 148 12.16 -11.26 12.71
C THR A 148 13.05 -11.27 11.48
N LEU A 149 12.83 -12.22 10.59
CA LEU A 149 13.53 -12.28 9.31
C LEU A 149 12.88 -11.30 8.33
N ILE A 150 13.70 -10.50 7.65
CA ILE A 150 13.28 -9.61 6.57
C ILE A 150 14.09 -9.94 5.32
N SER A 151 13.40 -10.35 4.26
CA SER A 151 13.99 -10.57 2.94
C SER A 151 13.36 -9.60 1.96
N GLU A 152 14.05 -8.49 1.68
CA GLU A 152 13.57 -7.38 0.84
C GLU A 152 14.41 -7.25 -0.44
N LYS A 153 13.75 -6.91 -1.55
CA LYS A 153 14.35 -6.52 -2.82
C LYS A 153 13.82 -5.15 -3.25
N VAL A 154 14.70 -4.34 -3.79
CA VAL A 154 14.37 -3.05 -4.41
C VAL A 154 14.55 -3.16 -5.91
N ASP A 155 13.52 -2.78 -6.68
CA ASP A 155 13.54 -2.87 -8.13
C ASP A 155 13.13 -1.54 -8.77
N THR A 156 13.58 -1.30 -10.00
CA THR A 156 13.29 -0.10 -10.78
C THR A 156 12.33 -0.44 -11.91
N VAL A 157 11.10 0.04 -11.81
CA VAL A 157 10.06 -0.15 -12.81
C VAL A 157 10.15 0.96 -13.85
N PHE A 158 10.28 0.58 -15.12
CA PHE A 158 10.18 1.48 -16.27
C PHE A 158 8.75 1.51 -16.79
N TYR A 159 8.18 2.70 -16.95
CA TYR A 159 6.78 2.85 -17.35
C TYR A 159 6.57 4.01 -18.33
N LYS A 160 5.47 3.94 -19.09
CA LYS A 160 4.99 5.03 -19.97
C LYS A 160 3.80 5.75 -19.35
N GLY A 161 3.61 7.00 -19.76
CA GLY A 161 2.47 7.82 -19.35
C GLY A 161 2.77 8.83 -18.25
N LYS A 162 1.74 9.58 -17.88
CA LYS A 162 1.79 10.59 -16.81
C LYS A 162 1.25 9.96 -15.53
N TYR A 163 2.15 9.48 -14.69
CA TYR A 163 1.83 9.15 -13.31
C TYR A 163 1.83 10.45 -12.49
N THR A 164 0.70 10.76 -11.86
CA THR A 164 0.56 11.86 -10.92
C THR A 164 0.31 11.23 -9.54
N PRO A 165 1.22 11.44 -8.56
CA PRO A 165 1.01 10.94 -7.20
C PRO A 165 -0.33 11.45 -6.65
N ALA A 166 -1.12 10.57 -6.03
CA ALA A 166 -2.47 10.89 -5.56
C ALA A 166 -2.52 12.04 -4.54
N ASN A 167 -1.40 12.36 -3.88
CA ASN A 167 -1.30 13.52 -2.97
C ASN A 167 -1.56 14.86 -3.67
N ILE A 168 -1.41 14.93 -5.00
CA ILE A 168 -1.74 16.13 -5.80
C ILE A 168 -3.22 16.13 -6.23
N LEU A 169 -3.86 14.96 -6.31
CA LEU A 169 -5.28 14.85 -6.65
C LEU A 169 -6.16 15.27 -5.47
N ASN A 170 -5.83 14.89 -4.23
CA ASN A 170 -6.56 15.37 -3.05
C ASN A 170 -6.51 16.91 -2.94
N THR A 171 -5.39 17.55 -3.29
CA THR A 171 -5.34 19.02 -3.37
C THR A 171 -6.18 19.58 -4.52
N LYS A 172 -6.26 18.89 -5.67
CA LYS A 172 -7.07 19.35 -6.81
C LYS A 172 -8.58 19.26 -6.52
N TYR A 173 -9.03 18.14 -5.96
CA TYR A 173 -10.44 17.94 -5.60
C TYR A 173 -10.87 18.77 -4.37
N ALA A 174 -9.97 18.98 -3.41
CA ALA A 174 -10.21 19.93 -2.31
C ALA A 174 -10.36 21.36 -2.84
N ASN A 175 -9.50 21.78 -3.77
CA ASN A 175 -9.58 23.08 -4.42
C ASN A 175 -10.86 23.24 -5.25
N GLU A 176 -11.27 22.22 -6.02
CA GLU A 176 -12.51 22.24 -6.81
C GLU A 176 -13.74 22.38 -5.90
N GLN A 177 -13.81 21.62 -4.80
CA GLN A 177 -14.94 21.72 -3.87
C GLN A 177 -15.02 23.09 -3.18
N ASP A 178 -13.87 23.68 -2.86
CA ASP A 178 -13.82 25.03 -2.30
C ASP A 178 -14.09 26.12 -3.34
N GLU A 179 -13.79 25.87 -4.62
CA GLU A 179 -14.17 26.71 -5.75
C GLU A 179 -15.69 26.71 -5.96
N TYR A 180 -16.34 25.54 -5.95
CA TYR A 180 -17.81 25.44 -6.01
C TYR A 180 -18.48 26.25 -4.89
N LYS A 181 -18.01 26.14 -3.64
CA LYS A 181 -18.54 26.92 -2.52
C LYS A 181 -18.36 28.44 -2.69
N ARG A 182 -17.29 28.89 -3.34
CA ARG A 182 -17.06 30.31 -3.62
C ARG A 182 -18.00 30.81 -4.71
N ILE A 183 -18.23 29.99 -5.73
CA ILE A 183 -19.16 30.29 -6.83
C ILE A 183 -20.59 30.38 -6.27
N ASP A 184 -21.03 29.42 -5.46
CA ASP A 184 -22.37 29.42 -4.86
C ASP A 184 -22.62 30.68 -4.03
N LYS A 185 -21.66 31.05 -3.16
CA LYS A 185 -21.74 32.31 -2.38
C LYS A 185 -21.80 33.55 -3.27
N CYS A 186 -21.12 33.54 -4.41
CA CYS A 186 -21.15 34.66 -5.34
C CYS A 186 -22.51 34.77 -6.05
N ILE A 187 -23.12 33.64 -6.39
CA ILE A 187 -24.46 33.58 -6.99
C ILE A 187 -25.48 34.14 -5.99
N ASP A 188 -25.46 33.67 -4.75
CA ASP A 188 -26.34 34.16 -3.68
C ASP A 188 -26.23 35.67 -3.49
N TYR A 189 -24.99 36.19 -3.49
CA TYR A 189 -24.74 37.62 -3.39
C TYR A 189 -25.35 38.41 -4.57
N VAL A 190 -25.17 37.93 -5.81
CA VAL A 190 -25.72 38.61 -7.00
C VAL A 190 -27.24 38.59 -6.98
N LEU A 191 -27.86 37.49 -6.56
CA LEU A 191 -29.31 37.39 -6.41
C LEU A 191 -29.84 38.39 -5.36
N ASP A 192 -29.19 38.46 -4.19
CA ASP A 192 -29.54 39.44 -3.14
C ASP A 192 -29.37 40.90 -3.60
N GLN A 193 -28.37 41.19 -4.45
CA GLN A 193 -28.24 42.52 -5.05
C GLN A 193 -29.36 42.82 -6.04
N ILE A 194 -29.75 41.86 -6.88
CA ILE A 194 -30.84 42.04 -7.85
C ILE A 194 -32.16 42.31 -7.13
N ASP A 195 -32.46 41.56 -6.07
CA ASP A 195 -33.68 41.71 -5.27
C ASP A 195 -33.75 43.04 -4.52
N LYS A 196 -32.62 43.71 -4.26
CA LYS A 196 -32.57 45.05 -3.66
C LYS A 196 -32.89 46.18 -4.64
N TYR A 197 -32.84 45.92 -5.94
CA TYR A 197 -33.11 46.91 -6.99
C TYR A 197 -34.42 46.64 -7.76
N LEU A 198 -35.19 45.64 -7.34
CA LEU A 198 -36.57 45.36 -7.75
C LEU A 198 -37.56 45.86 -6.69
#